data_AF-A0A918PCI6-F1
#
_entry.id   AF-A0A918PCI6-F1
#
_cell.length_a   1.000
_cell.length_b   1.000
_cell.length_c   1.000
_cell.angle_alpha   90.00
_cell.angle_beta   90.00
_cell.angle_gamma   90.00
#
_symmetry.space_group_name_H-M   'P 1'
#
loop_
_entity.id
_entity.type
_entity.pdbx_description
1 polymer ?
#
loop_
_entity_poly.entity_id
_entity_poly.type
_entity_poly.pdbx_seq_one_letter_code
_entity_poly.pdbx_strand_id
1 'polypeptide(L)'
;MGAWAVACALVMAPAVPAGAGDVRESRSYPRCDGPVSGCVDEAERVLVRLRDELGCDHRAPFATVYVSVQQALAAAVRRPGAFEEPSWLAGDLNTGFVGLYLAAHRADRAGSPVPRAWRIAFDTARSGDANAGQDVLLGANAHIQRDMPYVLARLGTTRPDGTSRKPDYDRFQSVLERAYGPGVRQVARRYDPVAGLADDRWNPVAGLTVTQLLRVWREQAWVHARRLTDARDDAARRRVARDIEHDAARWAALLAVAQVPGYRRLRDAHCADGPAGPRSPQPVEPVKSVRIAAMSN
;
A
#
# COMPACT_ATOMS: atom_id res chain seq x y z
N MET A 1 -9.57 -62.61 -7.12
CA MET A 1 -9.19 -61.58 -6.13
C MET A 1 -8.25 -60.62 -6.84
N GLY A 2 -8.78 -59.52 -7.40
CA GLY A 2 -8.00 -58.59 -8.23
C GLY A 2 -8.07 -57.19 -7.63
N ALA A 3 -6.95 -56.72 -7.10
CA ALA A 3 -6.78 -55.37 -6.58
C ALA A 3 -6.67 -54.38 -7.75
N TRP A 4 -7.58 -53.40 -7.80
CA TRP A 4 -7.48 -52.26 -8.72
C TRP A 4 -6.57 -51.21 -8.09
N ALA A 5 -5.36 -51.04 -8.63
CA ALA A 5 -4.47 -49.95 -8.30
C ALA A 5 -4.92 -48.68 -9.04
N VAL A 6 -5.30 -47.64 -8.30
CA VAL A 6 -5.54 -46.30 -8.85
C VAL A 6 -4.19 -45.62 -9.03
N ALA A 7 -3.76 -45.47 -10.29
CA ALA A 7 -2.58 -44.68 -10.64
C ALA A 7 -2.92 -43.19 -10.53
N CYS A 8 -2.39 -42.54 -9.50
CA CYS A 8 -2.46 -41.09 -9.31
C CYS A 8 -1.44 -40.43 -10.26
N ALA A 9 -1.90 -39.86 -11.37
CA ALA A 9 -1.04 -39.07 -12.24
C ALA A 9 -0.72 -37.73 -11.57
N LEU A 10 0.49 -37.61 -11.01
CA LEU A 10 1.05 -36.31 -10.62
C LEU A 10 1.24 -35.47 -11.88
N VAL A 11 0.38 -34.46 -12.06
CA VAL A 11 0.66 -33.36 -12.99
C VAL A 11 1.74 -32.50 -12.34
N MET A 12 2.99 -32.72 -12.76
CA MET A 12 4.10 -31.83 -12.44
C MET A 12 3.84 -30.47 -13.09
N ALA A 13 3.49 -29.46 -12.28
CA ALA A 13 3.49 -28.08 -12.75
C ALA A 13 4.92 -27.68 -13.15
N PRO A 14 5.11 -26.95 -14.27
CA PRO A 14 6.45 -26.53 -14.67
C PRO A 14 7.03 -25.59 -13.62
N ALA A 15 8.29 -25.82 -13.27
CA ALA A 15 9.05 -24.94 -12.39
C ALA A 15 9.14 -23.54 -13.02
N VAL A 16 8.45 -22.57 -12.40
CA VAL A 16 8.62 -21.15 -12.75
C VAL A 16 10.02 -20.73 -12.31
N PRO A 17 10.87 -20.20 -13.20
CA PRO A 17 12.21 -19.79 -12.81
C PRO A 17 12.11 -18.70 -11.75
N ALA A 18 12.86 -18.88 -10.66
CA ALA A 18 13.11 -17.87 -9.64
C ALA A 18 13.92 -16.73 -10.26
N GLY A 19 13.22 -15.83 -10.95
CA GLY A 19 13.80 -14.73 -11.70
C GLY A 19 12.82 -13.56 -11.80
N ALA A 20 12.07 -13.28 -10.73
CA ALA A 20 11.55 -11.93 -10.54
C ALA A 20 12.72 -11.13 -9.98
N GLY A 21 13.34 -10.31 -10.84
CA GLY A 21 14.51 -9.52 -10.49
C GLY A 21 14.32 -8.85 -9.15
N ASP A 22 15.34 -8.95 -8.29
CA ASP A 22 15.58 -7.95 -7.26
C ASP A 22 15.28 -6.61 -7.91
N VAL A 23 14.18 -5.98 -7.53
CA VAL A 23 14.07 -4.53 -7.69
C VAL A 23 15.22 -4.05 -6.84
N ARG A 24 16.39 -3.91 -7.48
CA ARG A 24 17.59 -3.31 -6.91
C ARG A 24 17.07 -2.12 -6.15
N GLU A 25 17.08 -2.26 -4.82
CA GLU A 25 16.68 -1.28 -3.83
C GLU A 25 16.99 0.09 -4.41
N SER A 26 15.97 0.75 -4.96
CA SER A 26 16.20 1.87 -5.87
C SER A 26 16.99 2.90 -5.09
N ARG A 27 18.16 3.28 -5.60
CA ARG A 27 19.24 3.99 -4.88
C ARG A 27 18.86 5.34 -4.25
N SER A 28 17.61 5.76 -4.27
CA SER A 28 17.09 6.86 -3.45
C SER A 28 15.58 6.75 -3.33
N TYR A 29 15.06 6.55 -2.11
CA TYR A 29 13.66 6.88 -1.84
C TYR A 29 13.54 8.40 -1.82
N PRO A 30 12.45 8.98 -2.34
CA PRO A 30 12.18 10.40 -2.16
C PRO A 30 12.23 10.75 -0.67
N ARG A 31 12.95 11.81 -0.32
CA ARG A 31 13.05 12.35 1.04
C ARG A 31 12.27 13.64 1.16
N CYS A 32 11.94 14.00 2.40
CA CYS A 32 11.29 15.28 2.65
C CYS A 32 12.34 16.38 2.69
N ASP A 33 12.50 17.08 1.57
CA ASP A 33 13.34 18.27 1.47
C ASP A 33 12.49 19.50 1.82
N GLY A 34 12.43 19.88 3.10
CA GLY A 34 11.73 21.09 3.55
C GLY A 34 10.91 20.92 4.84
N PRO A 35 9.98 21.85 5.13
CA PRO A 35 9.09 21.73 6.28
C PRO A 35 8.21 20.48 6.15
N VAL A 36 8.11 19.71 7.24
CA VAL A 36 7.34 18.45 7.29
C VAL A 36 5.90 18.63 6.82
N SER A 37 5.23 19.72 7.22
CA SER A 37 3.88 20.04 6.75
C SER A 37 3.81 20.19 5.23
N GLY A 38 4.80 20.84 4.60
CA GLY A 38 4.87 21.00 3.16
C GLY A 38 5.03 19.68 2.42
N CYS A 39 5.82 18.74 2.96
CA CYS A 39 5.97 17.39 2.40
C CYS A 39 4.66 16.58 2.49
N VAL A 40 3.95 16.65 3.62
CA VAL A 40 2.65 15.99 3.78
C VAL A 40 1.61 16.60 2.84
N ASP A 41 1.57 17.94 2.71
CA ASP A 41 0.64 18.61 1.81
C ASP A 41 0.95 18.28 0.34
N GLU A 42 2.22 18.13 -0.06
CA GLU A 42 2.56 17.68 -1.43
C GLU A 42 2.17 16.23 -1.66
N ALA A 43 2.42 15.34 -0.69
CA ALA A 43 1.96 13.96 -0.76
C ALA A 43 0.45 13.86 -0.94
N GLU A 44 -0.33 14.64 -0.17
CA GLU A 44 -1.78 14.73 -0.34
C GLU A 44 -2.14 15.20 -1.75
N ARG A 45 -1.56 16.30 -2.23
CA ARG A 45 -1.84 16.84 -3.57
C ARG A 45 -1.57 15.83 -4.67
N VAL A 46 -0.44 15.12 -4.61
CA VAL A 46 -0.08 14.09 -5.60
C VAL A 46 -1.09 12.94 -5.59
N LEU A 47 -1.49 12.46 -4.41
CA LEU A 47 -2.44 11.36 -4.29
C LEU A 47 -3.86 11.76 -4.69
N VAL A 48 -4.25 13.02 -4.45
CA VAL A 48 -5.52 13.59 -4.95
C VAL A 48 -5.53 13.59 -6.47
N ARG A 49 -4.47 14.10 -7.12
CA ARG A 49 -4.34 14.07 -8.58
C ARG A 49 -4.43 12.65 -9.12
N LEU A 50 -3.67 11.72 -8.55
CA LEU A 50 -3.71 10.30 -8.95
C LEU A 50 -5.12 9.70 -8.82
N ARG A 51 -5.81 9.94 -7.70
CA ARG A 51 -7.19 9.46 -7.51
C ARG A 51 -8.12 9.99 -8.60
N ASP A 52 -8.03 11.28 -8.88
CA ASP A 52 -8.93 11.96 -9.83
C ASP A 52 -8.65 11.51 -11.28
N GLU A 53 -7.37 11.28 -11.62
CA GLU A 53 -6.97 10.69 -12.90
C GLU A 53 -7.45 9.26 -13.08
N LEU A 54 -7.44 8.48 -12.00
CA LEU A 54 -7.94 7.10 -12.05
C LEU A 54 -9.45 7.05 -12.29
N GLY A 55 -10.22 8.04 -11.82
CA GLY A 55 -11.68 8.07 -11.97
C GLY A 55 -12.28 6.73 -11.52
N CYS A 56 -13.04 6.07 -12.40
CA CYS A 56 -13.61 4.74 -12.16
C CYS A 56 -12.66 3.53 -12.36
N ASP A 57 -11.36 3.74 -12.60
CA ASP A 57 -10.41 2.61 -12.58
C ASP A 57 -10.44 1.95 -11.18
N HIS A 58 -10.57 0.62 -11.14
CA HIS A 58 -10.66 -0.15 -9.90
C HIS A 58 -9.37 -0.07 -9.03
N ARG A 59 -8.31 0.60 -9.50
CA ARG A 59 -7.15 1.00 -8.68
C ARG A 59 -7.40 2.25 -7.82
N ALA A 60 -8.42 3.05 -8.12
CA ALA A 60 -8.76 4.30 -7.42
C ALA A 60 -9.21 4.17 -5.96
N PRO A 61 -9.89 3.07 -5.53
CA PRO A 61 -10.31 2.91 -4.13
C PRO A 61 -9.15 3.02 -3.13
N PHE A 62 -8.02 2.35 -3.39
CA PHE A 62 -6.85 2.44 -2.52
C PHE A 62 -6.27 3.86 -2.47
N ALA A 63 -6.12 4.52 -3.63
CA ALA A 63 -5.68 5.92 -3.69
C ALA A 63 -6.58 6.84 -2.85
N THR A 64 -7.89 6.61 -2.88
CA THR A 64 -8.89 7.38 -2.11
C THR A 64 -8.71 7.23 -0.61
N VAL A 65 -8.47 6.02 -0.13
CA VAL A 65 -8.14 5.79 1.29
C VAL A 65 -6.81 6.44 1.64
N TYR A 66 -5.82 6.39 0.75
CA TYR A 66 -4.52 6.97 1.02
C TYR A 66 -4.55 8.50 1.09
N VAL A 67 -5.38 9.17 0.28
CA VAL A 67 -5.68 10.60 0.45
C VAL A 67 -6.23 10.88 1.84
N SER A 68 -7.16 10.06 2.34
CA SER A 68 -7.74 10.24 3.68
C SER A 68 -6.69 10.08 4.79
N VAL A 69 -5.70 9.21 4.59
CA VAL A 69 -4.54 9.07 5.49
C VAL A 69 -3.67 10.32 5.48
N GLN A 70 -3.37 10.90 4.32
CA GLN A 70 -2.59 12.14 4.24
C GLN A 70 -3.31 13.32 4.91
N GLN A 71 -4.63 13.44 4.72
CA GLN A 71 -5.44 14.46 5.39
C GLN A 71 -5.38 14.34 6.92
N ALA A 72 -5.48 13.11 7.44
CA ALA A 72 -5.36 12.86 8.87
C ALA A 72 -3.95 13.16 9.40
N LEU A 73 -2.91 12.84 8.61
CA LEU A 73 -1.52 13.14 8.94
C LEU A 73 -1.26 14.65 8.94
N ALA A 74 -1.76 15.37 7.94
CA ALA A 74 -1.66 16.83 7.86
C ALA A 74 -2.28 17.50 9.10
N ALA A 75 -3.47 17.02 9.52
CA ALA A 75 -4.12 17.47 10.75
C ALA A 75 -3.36 17.09 12.03
N ALA A 76 -2.59 15.99 12.02
CA ALA A 76 -1.74 15.61 13.14
C ALA A 76 -0.49 16.48 13.23
N VAL A 77 0.23 16.68 12.12
CA VAL A 77 1.48 17.46 12.06
C VAL A 77 1.28 18.93 12.45
N ARG A 78 0.11 19.50 12.17
CA ARG A 78 -0.23 20.86 12.60
C ARG A 78 -0.38 21.03 14.12
N ARG A 79 -0.50 19.94 14.88
CA ARG A 79 -0.61 20.00 16.34
C ARG A 79 0.78 19.91 16.98
N PRO A 80 1.20 20.89 17.79
CA PRO A 80 2.47 20.83 18.51
C PRO A 80 2.56 19.56 19.37
N GLY A 81 3.73 18.92 19.37
CA GLY A 81 3.99 17.72 20.16
C GLY A 81 3.27 16.45 19.70
N ALA A 82 2.67 16.44 18.50
CA ALA A 82 2.04 15.23 17.96
C ALA A 82 3.02 14.04 17.78
N PHE A 83 4.28 14.35 17.49
CA PHE A 83 5.38 13.39 17.35
C PHE A 83 6.65 13.96 17.99
N GLU A 84 7.51 13.10 18.52
CA GLU A 84 8.83 13.47 19.03
C GLU A 84 9.80 13.84 17.90
N GLU A 85 9.74 13.12 16.79
CA GLU A 85 10.58 13.31 15.61
C GLU A 85 9.71 13.40 14.32
N PRO A 86 8.98 14.53 14.12
CA PRO A 86 8.10 14.70 12.97
C PRO A 86 8.81 14.56 11.62
N SER A 87 10.08 14.96 11.54
CA SER A 87 10.91 14.85 10.34
C SER A 87 11.12 13.40 9.90
N TRP A 88 11.26 12.47 10.85
CA TRP A 88 11.40 11.06 10.55
C TRP A 88 10.06 10.43 10.13
N LEU A 89 9.02 10.59 10.96
CA LEU A 89 7.74 9.91 10.73
C LEU A 89 6.92 10.56 9.60
N ALA A 90 6.59 11.83 9.75
CA ALA A 90 5.71 12.53 8.83
C ALA A 90 6.45 13.15 7.63
N GLY A 91 7.77 13.33 7.75
CA GLY A 91 8.65 13.72 6.66
C GLY A 91 9.10 12.49 5.86
N ASP A 92 10.26 11.93 6.22
CA ASP A 92 10.97 10.94 5.41
C ASP A 92 10.22 9.61 5.25
N LEU A 93 9.66 9.06 6.32
CA LEU A 93 8.91 7.80 6.25
C LEU A 93 7.68 7.97 5.36
N ASN A 94 6.87 9.01 5.59
CA ASN A 94 5.72 9.29 4.73
C ASN A 94 6.13 9.49 3.25
N THR A 95 7.15 10.30 2.99
CA THR A 95 7.58 10.62 1.62
C THR A 95 8.12 9.38 0.90
N GLY A 96 8.95 8.58 1.57
CA GLY A 96 9.46 7.32 1.01
C GLY A 96 8.35 6.32 0.73
N PHE A 97 7.35 6.25 1.61
CA PHE A 97 6.21 5.35 1.47
C PHE A 97 5.32 5.76 0.29
N VAL A 98 4.92 7.03 0.21
CA VAL A 98 4.19 7.59 -0.94
C VAL A 98 4.96 7.34 -2.24
N GLY A 99 6.27 7.56 -2.22
CA GLY A 99 7.16 7.33 -3.35
C GLY A 99 7.12 5.89 -3.88
N LEU A 100 7.10 4.89 -2.98
CA LEU A 100 7.01 3.48 -3.35
C LEU A 100 5.68 3.14 -4.03
N TYR A 101 4.56 3.61 -3.49
CA TYR A 101 3.25 3.39 -4.12
C TYR A 101 3.19 4.00 -5.52
N LEU A 102 3.64 5.25 -5.67
CA LEU A 102 3.67 5.93 -6.97
C LEU A 102 4.61 5.23 -7.96
N ALA A 103 5.74 4.70 -7.50
CA ALA A 103 6.65 3.92 -8.33
C ALA A 103 6.01 2.61 -8.81
N ALA A 104 5.35 1.86 -7.91
CA ALA A 104 4.62 0.65 -8.27
C ALA A 104 3.49 0.95 -9.27
N HIS A 105 2.74 2.04 -9.06
CA HIS A 105 1.69 2.47 -9.97
C HIS A 105 2.22 2.82 -11.37
N ARG A 106 3.30 3.61 -11.44
CA ARG A 106 3.94 3.97 -12.73
C ARG A 106 4.49 2.74 -13.46
N ALA A 107 5.14 1.82 -12.74
CA ALA A 107 5.67 0.60 -13.31
C ALA A 107 4.55 -0.28 -13.90
N ASP A 108 3.45 -0.48 -13.16
CA ASP A 108 2.28 -1.21 -13.66
C ASP A 108 1.65 -0.56 -14.90
N ARG A 109 1.51 0.77 -14.90
CA ARG A 109 1.02 1.55 -16.05
C ARG A 109 1.93 1.43 -17.28
N ALA A 110 3.24 1.30 -17.08
CA ALA A 110 4.22 1.11 -18.14
C ALA A 110 4.37 -0.36 -18.57
N GLY A 111 3.59 -1.29 -18.02
CA GLY A 111 3.74 -2.73 -18.28
C GLY A 111 5.06 -3.31 -17.75
N SER A 112 5.74 -2.59 -16.86
CA SER A 112 7.00 -3.02 -16.26
C SER A 112 6.75 -3.96 -15.06
N PRO A 113 7.69 -4.85 -14.74
CA PRO A 113 7.57 -5.72 -13.57
C PRO A 113 7.37 -4.92 -12.28
N VAL A 114 6.45 -5.38 -11.44
CA VAL A 114 6.22 -4.88 -10.07
C VAL A 114 6.35 -6.03 -9.07
N PRO A 115 6.59 -5.73 -7.77
CA PRO A 115 6.60 -6.74 -6.72
C PRO A 115 5.34 -7.61 -6.74
N ARG A 116 5.45 -8.88 -6.34
CA ARG A 116 4.39 -9.87 -6.54
C ARG A 116 3.07 -9.48 -5.86
N ALA A 117 3.12 -8.91 -4.65
CA ALA A 117 1.93 -8.43 -3.95
C ALA A 117 1.23 -7.30 -4.72
N TRP A 118 1.99 -6.33 -5.23
CA TRP A 118 1.48 -5.26 -6.09
C TRP A 118 0.89 -5.79 -7.40
N ARG A 119 1.56 -6.76 -8.05
CA ARG A 119 1.04 -7.40 -9.27
C ARG A 119 -0.33 -8.00 -9.04
N ILE A 120 -0.51 -8.79 -7.98
CA ILE A 120 -1.80 -9.42 -7.64
C ILE A 120 -2.87 -8.35 -7.40
N ALA A 121 -2.53 -7.27 -6.68
CA ALA A 121 -3.46 -6.16 -6.45
C ALA A 121 -3.90 -5.49 -7.77
N PHE A 122 -2.95 -5.18 -8.66
CA PHE A 122 -3.27 -4.54 -9.95
C PHE A 122 -3.99 -5.47 -10.93
N ASP A 123 -3.64 -6.76 -10.96
CA ASP A 123 -4.34 -7.76 -11.77
C ASP A 123 -5.79 -7.96 -11.30
N THR A 124 -6.01 -7.97 -9.98
CA THR A 124 -7.36 -8.06 -9.40
C THR A 124 -8.19 -6.82 -9.72
N ALA A 125 -7.60 -5.63 -9.59
CA ALA A 125 -8.26 -4.40 -10.00
C ALA A 125 -8.59 -4.41 -11.51
N ARG A 126 -7.69 -4.93 -12.36
CA ARG A 126 -7.97 -5.08 -13.81
C ARG A 126 -9.12 -6.03 -14.09
N SER A 127 -9.27 -7.16 -13.37
CA SER A 127 -10.43 -8.04 -13.56
C SER A 127 -11.72 -7.31 -13.19
N GLY A 128 -11.71 -6.54 -12.10
CA GLY A 128 -12.81 -5.70 -11.66
C GLY A 128 -13.94 -6.44 -10.93
N ASP A 129 -13.84 -7.76 -10.78
CA ASP A 129 -14.85 -8.60 -10.12
C ASP A 129 -14.67 -8.72 -8.59
N ALA A 130 -13.64 -8.07 -8.05
CA ALA A 130 -13.51 -7.82 -6.62
C ALA A 130 -14.38 -6.62 -6.20
N ASN A 131 -14.81 -6.55 -4.93
CA ASN A 131 -15.45 -5.34 -4.40
C ASN A 131 -14.42 -4.24 -4.08
N ALA A 132 -14.85 -2.98 -3.95
CA ALA A 132 -13.91 -1.86 -3.75
C ALA A 132 -13.16 -1.94 -2.41
N GLY A 133 -13.76 -2.59 -1.41
CA GLY A 133 -13.05 -2.93 -0.18
C GLY A 133 -11.85 -3.83 -0.51
N GLN A 134 -12.06 -4.93 -1.22
CA GLN A 134 -10.98 -5.87 -1.55
C GLN A 134 -9.84 -5.17 -2.29
N ASP A 135 -10.14 -4.26 -3.23
CA ASP A 135 -9.11 -3.43 -3.87
C ASP A 135 -8.32 -2.59 -2.87
N VAL A 136 -8.99 -1.98 -1.89
CA VAL A 136 -8.35 -1.25 -0.79
C VAL A 136 -7.44 -2.17 0.03
N LEU A 137 -7.91 -3.36 0.42
CA LEU A 137 -7.10 -4.29 1.23
C LEU A 137 -5.92 -4.86 0.45
N LEU A 138 -6.08 -5.14 -0.84
CA LEU A 138 -5.00 -5.61 -1.71
C LEU A 138 -3.91 -4.55 -1.84
N GLY A 139 -4.29 -3.29 -2.09
CA GLY A 139 -3.36 -2.17 -2.10
C GLY A 139 -2.72 -1.93 -0.73
N ALA A 140 -3.50 -1.94 0.35
CA ALA A 140 -3.00 -1.78 1.71
C ALA A 140 -2.07 -2.91 2.13
N ASN A 141 -2.31 -4.15 1.71
CA ASN A 141 -1.42 -5.27 1.95
C ASN A 141 -0.07 -5.06 1.26
N ALA A 142 -0.06 -4.79 -0.05
CA ALA A 142 1.18 -4.55 -0.78
C ALA A 142 1.95 -3.36 -0.20
N HIS A 143 1.24 -2.30 0.17
CA HIS A 143 1.84 -1.12 0.76
C HIS A 143 2.38 -1.39 2.18
N ILE A 144 1.58 -1.92 3.09
CA ILE A 144 2.00 -2.12 4.49
C ILE A 144 2.96 -3.30 4.62
N GLN A 145 2.59 -4.47 4.13
CA GLN A 145 3.35 -5.70 4.40
C GLN A 145 4.64 -5.77 3.59
N ARG A 146 4.66 -5.19 2.38
CA ARG A 146 5.83 -5.20 1.50
C ARG A 146 6.61 -3.88 1.53
N ASP A 147 5.99 -2.73 1.28
CA ASP A 147 6.76 -1.49 1.11
C ASP A 147 7.31 -0.96 2.45
N MET A 148 6.52 -1.04 3.53
CA MET A 148 6.84 -0.39 4.81
C MET A 148 8.10 -0.94 5.48
N PRO A 149 8.36 -2.27 5.53
CA PRO A 149 9.60 -2.80 6.07
C PRO A 149 10.85 -2.19 5.45
N TYR A 150 10.85 -2.01 4.13
CA TYR A 150 12.01 -1.48 3.40
C TYR A 150 12.26 -0.01 3.71
N VAL A 151 11.21 0.83 3.77
CA VAL A 151 11.36 2.26 4.11
C VAL A 151 11.80 2.42 5.56
N LEU A 152 11.18 1.68 6.50
CA LEU A 152 11.56 1.70 7.92
C LEU A 152 13.02 1.25 8.12
N ALA A 153 13.44 0.15 7.49
CA ALA A 153 14.82 -0.33 7.60
C ALA A 153 15.82 0.66 7.02
N ARG A 154 15.46 1.38 5.95
CA ARG A 154 16.32 2.39 5.32
C ARG A 154 16.53 3.63 6.20
N LEU A 155 15.48 4.04 6.91
CA LEU A 155 15.51 5.23 7.80
C LEU A 155 16.03 4.90 9.20
N GLY A 156 16.01 3.62 9.57
CA GLY A 156 16.39 3.13 10.89
C GLY A 156 15.24 3.22 11.89
N THR A 157 15.07 2.16 12.67
CA THR A 157 14.05 2.04 13.73
C THR A 157 14.49 2.63 15.07
N THR A 158 15.72 3.12 15.16
CA THR A 158 16.32 3.77 16.34
C THR A 158 16.95 5.10 15.95
N ARG A 159 17.01 6.03 16.91
CA ARG A 159 17.72 7.30 16.79
C ARG A 159 19.24 7.10 16.92
N PRO A 160 20.06 8.13 16.59
CA PRO A 160 21.52 8.04 16.74
C PRO A 160 21.99 7.72 18.17
N ASP A 161 21.22 8.11 19.18
CA ASP A 161 21.48 7.81 20.60
C ASP A 161 21.04 6.40 21.04
N GLY A 162 20.51 5.59 20.11
CA GLY A 162 20.03 4.23 20.38
C GLY A 162 18.59 4.16 20.87
N THR A 163 17.91 5.29 21.12
CA THR A 163 16.50 5.27 21.54
C THR A 163 15.59 4.78 20.42
N SER A 164 14.55 4.03 20.77
CA SER A 164 13.61 3.46 19.79
C SER A 164 12.70 4.54 19.20
N ARG A 165 12.44 4.48 17.89
CA ARG A 165 11.42 5.30 17.21
C ARG A 165 10.02 4.67 17.21
N LYS A 166 9.86 3.50 17.84
CA LYS A 166 8.57 2.81 18.00
C LYS A 166 7.47 3.69 18.64
N PRO A 167 7.75 4.55 19.64
CA PRO A 167 6.73 5.42 20.21
C PRO A 167 6.06 6.35 19.19
N ASP A 168 6.83 6.98 18.29
CA ASP A 168 6.25 7.79 17.22
C ASP A 168 5.53 6.95 16.17
N TYR A 169 6.06 5.77 15.84
CA TYR A 169 5.35 4.81 14.99
C TYR A 169 4.00 4.39 15.57
N ASP A 170 3.90 4.22 16.89
CA ASP A 170 2.67 3.85 17.59
C ASP A 170 1.68 5.01 17.69
N ARG A 171 2.16 6.23 17.91
CA ARG A 171 1.33 7.45 17.80
C ARG A 171 0.72 7.59 16.40
N PHE A 172 1.46 7.23 15.35
CA PHE A 172 0.95 7.26 13.98
C PHE A 172 -0.21 6.29 13.77
N GLN A 173 -0.26 5.15 14.47
CA GLN A 173 -1.37 4.20 14.34
C GLN A 173 -2.72 4.83 14.65
N SER A 174 -2.76 5.70 15.66
CA SER A 174 -3.97 6.45 16.01
C SER A 174 -4.40 7.42 14.91
N VAL A 175 -3.45 7.96 14.13
CA VAL A 175 -3.75 8.79 12.95
C VAL A 175 -4.38 7.94 11.85
N LEU A 176 -3.81 6.77 11.58
CA LEU A 176 -4.29 5.85 10.55
C LEU A 176 -5.70 5.32 10.87
N GLU A 177 -6.01 5.07 12.14
CA GLU A 177 -7.34 4.65 12.57
C GLU A 177 -8.40 5.73 12.36
N ARG A 178 -8.07 6.99 12.66
CA ARG A 178 -8.99 8.12 12.39
C ARG A 178 -9.23 8.33 10.90
N ALA A 179 -8.26 8.01 10.04
CA ALA A 179 -8.39 8.12 8.60
C ALA A 179 -9.32 7.05 7.99
N TYR A 180 -9.48 5.91 8.66
CA TYR A 180 -10.16 4.74 8.11
C TYR A 180 -11.64 5.00 7.82
N GLY A 181 -12.41 5.47 8.81
CA GLY A 181 -13.85 5.74 8.64
C GLY A 181 -14.16 6.73 7.50
N PRO A 182 -13.50 7.91 7.44
CA PRO A 182 -13.58 8.81 6.30
C PRO A 182 -13.22 8.11 4.97
N GLY A 183 -12.10 7.38 4.92
CA GLY A 183 -11.66 6.67 3.71
C GLY A 183 -12.70 5.68 3.19
N VAL A 184 -13.28 4.86 4.06
CA VAL A 184 -14.34 3.90 3.71
C VAL A 184 -15.57 4.62 3.15
N ARG A 185 -16.03 5.69 3.79
CA ARG A 185 -17.17 6.49 3.27
C ARG A 185 -16.87 7.11 1.91
N GLN A 186 -15.63 7.55 1.68
CA GLN A 186 -15.19 8.09 0.40
C GLN A 186 -15.19 7.02 -0.69
N VAL A 187 -14.75 5.79 -0.37
CA VAL A 187 -14.77 4.64 -1.29
C VAL A 187 -16.19 4.21 -1.59
N ALA A 188 -17.03 4.05 -0.56
CA ALA A 188 -18.40 3.61 -0.71
C ALA A 188 -19.22 4.55 -1.60
N ARG A 189 -19.06 5.86 -1.37
CA ARG A 189 -19.75 6.88 -2.15
C ARG A 189 -19.28 6.93 -3.61
N ARG A 190 -17.99 6.71 -3.87
CA ARG A 190 -17.41 6.88 -5.21
C ARG A 190 -17.47 5.64 -6.09
N TYR A 191 -17.36 4.44 -5.51
CA TYR A 191 -17.00 3.25 -6.29
C TYR A 191 -17.89 2.04 -6.03
N ASP A 192 -18.36 1.84 -4.80
CA ASP A 192 -19.05 0.60 -4.44
C ASP A 192 -19.74 0.71 -3.07
N PRO A 193 -21.08 0.76 -3.01
CA PRO A 193 -21.79 0.92 -1.74
C PRO A 193 -21.53 -0.24 -0.77
N VAL A 194 -21.18 -1.44 -1.24
CA VAL A 194 -20.90 -2.60 -0.37
C VAL A 194 -19.70 -2.35 0.53
N ALA A 195 -18.74 -1.52 0.11
CA ALA A 195 -17.60 -1.15 0.95
C ALA A 195 -18.03 -0.44 2.26
N GLY A 196 -19.22 0.18 2.29
CA GLY A 196 -19.78 0.86 3.46
C GLY A 196 -20.73 0.00 4.31
N LEU A 197 -21.11 -1.20 3.87
CA LEU A 197 -22.20 -1.99 4.45
C LEU A 197 -21.76 -3.06 5.47
N ALA A 198 -20.45 -3.22 5.69
CA ALA A 198 -19.94 -4.45 6.27
C ALA A 198 -19.27 -4.32 7.65
N ASP A 199 -19.47 -3.24 8.40
CA ASP A 199 -18.97 -3.04 9.79
C ASP A 199 -17.54 -3.58 10.02
N ASP A 200 -16.64 -3.36 9.05
CA ASP A 200 -15.25 -3.83 9.05
C ASP A 200 -15.02 -5.36 9.03
N ARG A 201 -16.06 -6.17 8.81
CA ARG A 201 -16.02 -7.65 8.86
C ARG A 201 -15.94 -8.35 7.50
N TRP A 202 -15.80 -7.60 6.41
CA TRP A 202 -15.75 -8.14 5.04
C TRP A 202 -14.38 -8.71 4.62
N ASN A 203 -13.41 -8.78 5.52
CA ASN A 203 -12.09 -9.33 5.19
C ASN A 203 -12.08 -10.87 5.30
N PRO A 204 -11.23 -11.58 4.55
CA PRO A 204 -11.23 -13.05 4.50
C PRO A 204 -10.63 -13.71 5.75
N VAL A 205 -10.15 -12.94 6.73
CA VAL A 205 -9.59 -13.47 7.97
C VAL A 205 -10.69 -13.52 9.02
N ALA A 206 -11.23 -14.72 9.24
CA ALA A 206 -12.26 -14.94 10.24
C ALA A 206 -11.83 -14.40 11.61
N GLY A 207 -12.71 -13.64 12.26
CA GLY A 207 -12.53 -13.17 13.64
C GLY A 207 -11.78 -11.84 13.82
N LEU A 208 -11.29 -11.21 12.75
CA LEU A 208 -10.69 -9.87 12.82
C LEU A 208 -11.54 -8.84 12.08
N THR A 209 -11.60 -7.62 12.60
CA THR A 209 -12.02 -6.45 11.81
C THR A 209 -10.89 -6.03 10.87
N VAL A 210 -11.22 -5.29 9.80
CA VAL A 210 -10.23 -4.68 8.91
C VAL A 210 -9.23 -3.82 9.70
N THR A 211 -9.71 -3.03 10.66
CA THR A 211 -8.85 -2.19 11.51
C THR A 211 -7.87 -3.02 12.37
N GLN A 212 -8.31 -4.15 12.93
CA GLN A 212 -7.43 -5.08 13.65
C GLN A 212 -6.42 -5.75 12.73
N LEU A 213 -6.85 -6.20 11.55
CA LEU A 213 -5.97 -6.80 10.54
C LEU A 213 -4.86 -5.82 10.11
N LEU A 214 -5.21 -4.55 9.84
CA LEU A 214 -4.25 -3.52 9.48
C LEU A 214 -3.24 -3.24 10.61
N ARG A 215 -3.66 -3.29 11.88
CA ARG A 215 -2.74 -3.19 13.03
C ARG A 215 -1.73 -4.35 13.05
N VAL A 216 -2.22 -5.58 12.86
CA VAL A 216 -1.34 -6.78 12.80
C VAL A 216 -0.30 -6.64 11.70
N TRP A 217 -0.71 -6.22 10.49
CA TRP A 217 0.22 -6.01 9.38
C TRP A 217 1.27 -4.94 9.66
N ARG A 218 0.90 -3.86 10.36
CA ARG A 218 1.84 -2.79 10.71
C ARG A 218 2.83 -3.21 11.80
N GLU A 219 2.42 -4.03 12.76
CA GLU A 219 3.36 -4.62 13.73
C GLU A 219 4.31 -5.62 13.05
N GLN A 220 3.79 -6.46 12.15
CA GLN A 220 4.59 -7.37 11.34
C GLN A 220 5.62 -6.59 10.49
N ALA A 221 5.21 -5.47 9.90
CA ALA A 221 6.10 -4.62 9.11
C ALA A 221 7.25 -4.03 9.94
N TRP A 222 6.95 -3.61 11.18
CA TRP A 222 7.97 -3.14 12.12
C TRP A 222 8.98 -4.25 12.48
N VAL A 223 8.49 -5.46 12.74
CA VAL A 223 9.35 -6.63 13.02
C VAL A 223 10.26 -6.93 11.82
N HIS A 224 9.72 -6.96 10.61
CA HIS A 224 10.50 -7.17 9.38
C HIS A 224 11.54 -6.06 9.16
N ALA A 225 11.20 -4.80 9.44
CA ALA A 225 12.15 -3.70 9.35
C ALA A 225 13.36 -3.88 10.29
N ARG A 226 13.09 -4.30 11.54
CA ARG A 226 14.15 -4.64 12.50
C ARG A 226 15.01 -5.79 12.01
N ARG A 227 14.39 -6.87 11.52
CA ARG A 227 15.11 -8.02 10.94
C ARG A 227 16.00 -7.61 9.75
N LEU A 228 15.55 -6.68 8.91
CA LEU A 228 16.36 -6.14 7.80
C LEU A 228 17.54 -5.31 8.31
N THR A 229 17.34 -4.56 9.40
CA THR A 229 18.37 -3.69 10.01
C THR A 229 19.41 -4.50 10.78
N ASP A 230 18.97 -5.55 11.48
CA ASP A 230 19.80 -6.42 12.33
C ASP A 230 20.51 -7.53 11.52
N ALA A 231 20.28 -7.60 10.20
CA ALA A 231 20.89 -8.59 9.33
C ALA A 231 22.41 -8.41 9.27
N ARG A 232 23.16 -9.44 9.68
CA ARG A 232 24.63 -9.39 9.79
C ARG A 232 25.37 -9.35 8.47
N ASP A 233 24.75 -9.86 7.41
CA ASP A 233 25.34 -9.96 6.07
C ASP A 233 24.24 -9.88 5.00
N ASP A 234 24.67 -9.72 3.75
CA ASP A 234 23.76 -9.62 2.61
C ASP A 234 22.91 -10.88 2.41
N ALA A 235 23.40 -12.07 2.78
CA ALA A 235 22.64 -13.30 2.65
C ALA A 235 21.49 -13.36 3.66
N ALA A 236 21.71 -12.89 4.89
CA ALA A 236 20.69 -12.70 5.91
C ALA A 236 19.68 -11.64 5.47
N ARG A 237 20.14 -10.50 4.95
CA ARG A 237 19.26 -9.44 4.43
C ARG A 237 18.37 -9.97 3.30
N ARG A 238 18.95 -10.72 2.34
CA ARG A 238 18.18 -11.37 1.25
C ARG A 238 17.19 -12.41 1.76
N ARG A 239 17.48 -13.14 2.84
CA ARG A 239 16.51 -14.07 3.47
C ARG A 239 15.30 -13.31 3.99
N VAL A 240 15.52 -12.24 4.75
CA VAL A 240 14.43 -11.40 5.28
C VAL A 240 13.62 -10.76 4.15
N ALA A 241 14.27 -10.24 3.11
CA ALA A 241 13.59 -9.69 1.94
C ALA A 241 12.68 -10.72 1.24
N ARG A 242 13.13 -11.98 1.10
CA ARG A 242 12.30 -13.06 0.57
C ARG A 242 11.09 -13.36 1.44
N ASP A 243 11.26 -13.36 2.77
CA ASP A 243 10.15 -13.58 3.70
C ASP A 243 9.09 -12.47 3.55
N ILE A 244 9.52 -11.20 3.47
CA ILE A 244 8.64 -10.05 3.24
C ILE A 244 7.84 -10.23 1.94
N GLU A 245 8.51 -10.53 0.83
CA GLU A 245 7.86 -10.70 -0.48
C GLU A 245 6.92 -11.91 -0.49
N HIS A 246 7.28 -13.02 0.16
CA HIS A 246 6.44 -14.21 0.28
C HIS A 246 5.20 -13.97 1.13
N ASP A 247 5.34 -13.35 2.30
CA ASP A 247 4.23 -13.07 3.21
C ASP A 247 3.22 -12.12 2.57
N ALA A 248 3.69 -11.01 1.99
CA ALA A 248 2.83 -10.04 1.31
C ALA A 248 2.12 -10.68 0.10
N ALA A 249 2.80 -11.53 -0.67
CA ALA A 249 2.17 -12.23 -1.80
C ALA A 249 1.14 -13.27 -1.37
N ARG A 250 1.35 -13.98 -0.25
CA ARG A 250 0.37 -14.93 0.32
C ARG A 250 -0.89 -14.22 0.76
N TRP A 251 -0.75 -13.10 1.48
CA TRP A 251 -1.88 -12.26 1.85
C TRP A 251 -2.64 -11.74 0.62
N ALA A 252 -1.92 -11.26 -0.39
CA ALA A 252 -2.53 -10.79 -1.63
C ALA A 252 -3.33 -11.91 -2.32
N ALA A 253 -2.76 -13.12 -2.41
CA ALA A 253 -3.44 -14.26 -3.02
C ALA A 253 -4.73 -14.61 -2.27
N LEU A 254 -4.71 -14.64 -0.93
CA LEU A 254 -5.89 -14.92 -0.10
C LEU A 254 -7.00 -13.87 -0.30
N LEU A 255 -6.63 -12.59 -0.34
CA LEU A 255 -7.57 -11.47 -0.55
C LEU A 255 -8.21 -11.50 -1.94
N ALA A 256 -7.48 -11.98 -2.94
CA ALA A 256 -7.92 -12.05 -4.33
C ALA A 256 -8.82 -13.26 -4.66
N VAL A 257 -8.98 -14.25 -3.75
CA VAL A 257 -9.76 -15.47 -4.01
C VAL A 257 -11.24 -15.18 -4.25
N ALA A 258 -11.85 -14.34 -3.40
CA ALA A 258 -13.29 -14.13 -3.41
C ALA A 258 -13.66 -13.09 -4.48
N GLN A 259 -13.89 -13.52 -5.72
CA GLN A 259 -14.40 -12.67 -6.79
C GLN A 259 -15.80 -13.12 -7.19
N VAL A 260 -16.68 -12.16 -7.49
CA VAL A 260 -18.04 -12.45 -7.94
C VAL A 260 -18.11 -12.14 -9.44
N PRO A 261 -18.19 -13.14 -10.32
CA PRO A 261 -18.21 -12.91 -11.76
C PRO A 261 -19.30 -11.92 -12.18
N GLY A 262 -18.92 -10.88 -12.92
CA GLY A 262 -19.84 -9.85 -13.40
C GLY A 262 -20.12 -8.71 -12.41
N TYR A 263 -19.55 -8.75 -11.21
CA TYR A 263 -19.66 -7.67 -10.22
C TYR A 263 -19.05 -6.36 -10.72
N ARG A 264 -18.04 -6.45 -11.60
CA ARG A 264 -17.49 -5.32 -12.34
C ARG A 264 -18.58 -4.39 -12.90
N ARG A 265 -19.60 -4.94 -13.55
CA ARG A 265 -20.66 -4.14 -14.19
C ARG A 265 -21.44 -3.28 -13.18
N LEU A 266 -21.67 -3.81 -11.98
CA LEU A 266 -22.39 -3.09 -10.92
C LEU A 266 -21.55 -1.92 -10.40
N ARG A 267 -20.25 -2.15 -10.18
CA ARG A 267 -19.32 -1.10 -9.74
C ARG A 267 -19.08 -0.04 -10.80
N ASP A 268 -18.88 -0.45 -12.05
CA ASP A 268 -18.68 0.48 -13.18
C ASP A 268 -19.90 1.40 -13.34
N ALA A 269 -21.13 0.86 -13.25
CA ALA A 269 -22.37 1.64 -13.29
C ALA A 269 -22.49 2.61 -12.10
N HIS A 270 -22.32 2.12 -10.86
CA HIS A 270 -22.37 2.96 -9.65
C HIS A 270 -21.35 4.09 -9.70
N CYS A 271 -20.14 3.81 -10.16
CA CYS A 271 -19.08 4.81 -10.25
C CYS A 271 -19.37 5.88 -11.32
N ALA A 272 -19.92 5.48 -12.47
CA ALA A 272 -20.27 6.39 -13.55
C ALA A 272 -21.35 7.41 -13.13
N ASP A 273 -22.32 6.97 -12.32
CA ASP A 273 -23.36 7.83 -11.74
C ASP A 273 -22.87 8.62 -10.52
N GLY A 274 -21.68 8.29 -10.01
CA GLY A 274 -21.11 8.79 -8.78
C GLY A 274 -20.13 9.97 -8.95
N PRO A 275 -19.63 10.52 -7.83
CA PRO A 275 -18.76 11.71 -7.84
C PRO A 275 -17.31 11.44 -8.28
N ALA A 276 -16.98 10.21 -8.70
CA ALA A 276 -15.65 9.89 -9.25
C ALA A 276 -15.54 10.30 -10.73
N GLY A 277 -16.63 10.17 -11.49
CA GLY A 277 -16.64 10.44 -12.93
C GLY A 277 -15.77 9.48 -13.76
N PRO A 278 -15.83 9.56 -15.10
CA PRO A 278 -15.01 8.74 -15.98
C PRO A 278 -13.52 9.05 -15.82
N ARG A 279 -12.67 8.08 -16.21
CA ARG A 279 -11.21 8.25 -16.21
C ARG A 279 -10.82 9.47 -17.05
N SER A 280 -9.97 10.35 -16.53
CA SER A 280 -9.44 11.46 -17.32
C SER A 280 -8.52 10.92 -18.43
N PRO A 281 -8.70 11.30 -19.71
CA PRO A 281 -7.91 10.77 -20.82
C PRO A 281 -6.50 11.37 -20.91
N GLN A 282 -6.17 12.39 -20.12
CA GLN A 282 -4.84 13.01 -20.16
C GLN A 282 -3.84 12.27 -19.25
N PRO A 283 -2.70 11.79 -19.79
CA PRO A 283 -1.62 11.28 -18.96
C PRO A 283 -1.05 12.41 -18.10
N VAL A 284 -0.80 12.12 -16.82
CA VAL A 284 -0.07 13.02 -15.92
C VAL A 284 1.29 13.31 -16.52
N GLU A 285 1.68 14.59 -16.56
CA GLU A 285 3.11 14.88 -16.68
C GLU A 285 3.85 14.13 -15.55
N PRO A 286 5.02 13.52 -15.84
CA PRO A 286 5.85 12.98 -14.77
C PRO A 286 6.03 14.07 -13.72
N VAL A 287 6.03 13.69 -12.44
CA VAL A 287 6.38 14.59 -11.34
C VAL A 287 7.64 15.34 -11.78
N LYS A 288 7.51 16.61 -12.15
CA LYS A 288 8.68 17.48 -12.32
C LYS A 288 9.38 17.36 -10.98
N SER A 289 10.61 16.87 -11.00
CA SER A 289 11.50 16.91 -9.83
C SER A 289 11.22 18.22 -9.10
N VAL A 290 10.75 18.13 -7.86
CA VAL A 290 10.45 19.32 -7.07
C VAL A 290 11.78 20.04 -6.89
N ARG A 291 12.08 20.97 -7.79
CA ARG A 291 13.03 22.04 -7.49
C ARG A 291 12.22 23.01 -6.65
N ILE A 292 12.38 22.90 -5.34
CA ILE A 292 12.03 24.01 -4.47
C ILE A 292 12.87 25.19 -4.95
N ALA A 293 12.20 26.27 -5.35
CA ALA A 293 12.88 27.51 -5.64
C ALA A 293 13.65 27.90 -4.38
N ALA A 294 14.98 27.94 -4.47
CA ALA A 294 15.80 28.59 -3.47
C ALA A 294 15.33 30.04 -3.39
N MET A 295 14.65 30.42 -2.30
CA MET A 295 14.43 31.83 -2.01
C MET A 295 15.80 32.40 -1.67
N SER A 296 16.26 33.31 -2.54
CA SER A 296 17.50 34.07 -2.34
C SER A 296 17.29 35.07 -1.20
N ASN A 297 18.32 35.18 -0.34
CA ASN A 297 18.57 36.12 0.76
C ASN A 297 17.46 37.11 1.16
#